data_AF-A0A1F4XGL6-F1
#
_entry.id   AF-A0A1F4XGL6-F1
#
_cell.length_a   1.000
_cell.length_b   1.000
_cell.length_c   1.000
_cell.angle_alpha   90.00
_cell.angle_beta   90.00
_cell.angle_gamma   90.00
#
_symmetry.space_group_name_H-M   'P 1'
#
loop_
_entity.id
_entity.type
_entity.pdbx_description
1 polymer ?
#
loop_
_entity_poly.entity_id
_entity_poly.type
_entity_poly.pdbx_seq_one_letter_code
_entity_poly.pdbx_strand_id
1 'polypeptide(L)'
;MEKQHPVELHIPVPEHSSRLLALMTLLFLIPKIIILIPHLVVLWALGIISFVVGVAGQIVVLFTGSYPRQMHEFMVGILRWQVRVNAYIFGLRDEYPPFTFKE
;
A
#
# COMPACT_ATOMS: atom_id res chain seq x y z
N MET A 1 13.44 -25.70 -1.58
CA MET A 1 12.86 -25.23 -0.31
C MET A 1 12.57 -23.76 -0.45
N GLU A 2 11.33 -23.42 -0.73
CA GLU A 2 10.86 -22.04 -0.82
C GLU A 2 10.99 -21.41 0.56
N LYS A 3 11.81 -20.35 0.66
CA LYS A 3 12.02 -19.67 1.94
C LYS A 3 10.72 -18.97 2.30
N GLN A 4 10.09 -19.35 3.41
CA GLN A 4 9.01 -18.54 3.98
C GLN A 4 9.57 -17.16 4.27
N HIS A 5 9.20 -16.20 3.43
CA HIS A 5 9.55 -14.80 3.63
C HIS A 5 8.61 -14.23 4.70
N PRO A 6 9.12 -13.40 5.62
CA PRO A 6 8.31 -12.82 6.70
C PRO A 6 7.15 -11.94 6.20
N VAL A 7 7.14 -11.60 4.91
CA VAL A 7 6.04 -10.93 4.21
C VAL A 7 5.77 -11.68 2.92
N GLU A 8 4.58 -12.27 2.81
CA GLU A 8 4.12 -12.93 1.59
C GLU A 8 3.04 -12.07 0.93
N LEU A 9 3.28 -11.69 -0.32
CA LEU A 9 2.37 -10.83 -1.08
C LEU A 9 1.67 -11.67 -2.15
N HIS A 10 0.45 -12.13 -1.86
CA HIS A 10 -0.35 -12.87 -2.83
C HIS A 10 -1.17 -11.91 -3.69
N ILE A 11 -0.70 -11.63 -4.91
CA ILE A 11 -1.45 -10.88 -5.92
C ILE A 11 -1.87 -11.88 -6.99
N PRO A 12 -3.18 -12.21 -7.14
CA PRO A 12 -3.63 -13.09 -8.21
C PRO A 12 -3.31 -12.43 -9.55
N VAL A 13 -2.58 -13.15 -10.41
CA VAL A 13 -2.25 -12.67 -11.76
C VAL A 13 -3.56 -12.60 -12.55
N PRO A 14 -3.93 -11.44 -13.12
CA PRO A 14 -5.14 -11.34 -13.94
C PRO A 14 -4.98 -12.19 -15.21
N GLU A 15 -5.91 -13.12 -15.46
CA GLU A 15 -5.86 -14.05 -16.61
C GLU A 15 -6.02 -13.36 -17.98
N HIS A 16 -6.58 -12.14 -18.00
CA HIS A 16 -6.75 -11.35 -19.23
C HIS A 16 -6.39 -9.88 -19.01
N SER A 17 -5.16 -9.50 -19.35
CA SER A 17 -4.78 -8.09 -19.50
C SER A 17 -4.94 -7.68 -20.96
N SER A 18 -6.00 -6.91 -21.28
CA SER A 18 -6.24 -6.53 -22.68
C SER A 18 -5.20 -5.50 -23.13
N ARG A 19 -4.50 -5.78 -24.23
CA ARG A 19 -3.47 -4.89 -24.83
C ARG A 19 -4.02 -3.49 -25.12
N LEU A 20 -5.32 -3.42 -25.38
CA LEU A 20 -6.06 -2.19 -25.64
C LEU A 20 -6.32 -1.41 -24.33
N LEU A 21 -6.62 -2.07 -23.21
CA LEU A 21 -6.62 -1.43 -21.88
C LEU A 21 -5.23 -0.91 -21.50
N ALA A 22 -4.15 -1.63 -21.83
CA ALA A 22 -2.79 -1.16 -21.58
C ALA A 22 -2.49 0.13 -22.38
N LEU A 23 -2.86 0.17 -23.67
CA LEU A 23 -2.74 1.37 -24.51
C LEU A 23 -3.64 2.50 -24.02
N MET A 24 -4.88 2.20 -23.63
CA MET A 24 -5.80 3.19 -23.07
C MET A 24 -5.31 3.73 -21.73
N THR A 25 -4.70 2.89 -20.89
CA THR A 25 -4.09 3.33 -19.62
C THR A 25 -2.90 4.25 -19.87
N LEU A 26 -2.09 3.99 -20.92
CA LEU A 26 -1.01 4.87 -21.34
C LEU A 26 -1.55 6.24 -21.80
N LEU A 27 -2.65 6.25 -22.57
CA LEU A 27 -3.28 7.47 -23.08
C LEU A 27 -4.05 8.25 -22.00
N PHE A 28 -4.71 7.55 -21.07
CA PHE A 28 -5.46 8.10 -19.94
C PHE A 28 -4.62 8.25 -18.66
N LEU A 29 -3.29 8.24 -18.79
CA LEU A 29 -2.38 8.41 -17.66
C LEU A 29 -2.65 9.72 -16.89
N ILE A 30 -2.89 10.82 -17.61
CA ILE A 30 -3.13 12.15 -17.00
C ILE A 30 -4.38 12.20 -16.11
N PRO A 31 -5.59 11.83 -16.59
CA PRO A 31 -6.78 11.80 -15.73
C PRO A 31 -6.65 10.77 -14.60
N LYS A 32 -5.95 9.65 -14.83
CA LYS A 32 -5.67 8.65 -13.78
C LYS A 32 -4.80 9.25 -12.67
N ILE A 33 -3.79 10.05 -13.00
CA ILE A 33 -2.97 10.79 -12.02
C ILE A 33 -3.83 11.78 -11.23
N ILE A 34 -4.72 12.55 -11.87
CA ILE A 34 -5.59 13.52 -11.18
C ILE A 34 -6.46 12.84 -10.12
N ILE A 35 -7.07 11.70 -10.45
CA ILE A 35 -7.88 10.89 -9.51
C ILE A 35 -7.03 10.30 -8.38
N LEU A 36 -5.74 10.11 -8.63
CA LEU A 36 -4.79 9.56 -7.68
C LEU A 36 -4.13 10.63 -6.79
N ILE A 37 -4.18 11.91 -7.15
CA ILE A 37 -3.64 13.00 -6.33
C ILE A 37 -4.16 12.94 -4.87
N PRO A 38 -5.47 12.75 -4.60
CA PRO A 38 -5.97 12.59 -3.23
C PRO A 38 -5.32 11.41 -2.50
N HIS A 39 -5.09 10.28 -3.18
CA HIS A 39 -4.40 9.12 -2.60
C HIS A 39 -2.95 9.44 -2.28
N LEU A 40 -2.25 10.15 -3.16
CA LEU A 40 -0.86 10.56 -2.95
C LEU A 40 -0.72 11.49 -1.76
N VAL A 41 -1.65 12.45 -1.60
CA VAL A 41 -1.65 13.37 -0.43
C VAL A 41 -1.89 12.61 0.87
N VAL A 42 -2.86 11.68 0.88
CA VAL A 42 -3.16 10.88 2.07
C VAL A 42 -2.02 9.90 2.38
N LEU A 43 -1.40 9.27 1.38
CA LEU A 43 -0.20 8.43 1.56
C LEU A 43 0.98 9.24 2.11
N TRP A 44 1.17 10.46 1.64
CA TRP A 44 2.23 11.34 2.12
C TRP A 44 2.01 11.71 3.60
N ALA A 45 0.79 12.10 3.98
CA ALA A 45 0.44 12.37 5.36
C ALA A 45 0.61 11.12 6.24
N LEU A 46 0.15 9.95 5.79
CA LEU A 46 0.33 8.69 6.49
C LEU A 46 1.80 8.26 6.58
N GLY A 47 2.63 8.63 5.61
CA GLY A 47 4.08 8.42 5.66
C GLY A 47 4.72 9.18 6.82
N ILE A 48 4.33 10.44 7.03
CA ILE A 48 4.77 11.25 8.18
C ILE A 48 4.32 10.59 9.49
N ILE A 49 3.05 10.18 9.58
CA ILE A 49 2.52 9.52 10.77
C ILE A 49 3.25 8.19 11.02
N SER A 50 3.51 7.40 9.98
CA SER A 50 4.24 6.13 10.07
C SER A 50 5.66 6.34 10.59
N PHE A 51 6.35 7.38 10.14
CA PHE A 51 7.66 7.74 10.64
C PHE A 51 7.63 8.07 12.13
N VAL A 52 6.69 8.92 12.57
CA VAL A 52 6.52 9.28 13.98
C VAL A 52 6.17 8.06 14.84
N VAL A 53 5.22 7.24 14.39
CA VAL A 53 4.82 6.00 15.07
C VAL A 53 5.97 4.99 15.11
N GLY A 54 6.82 4.95 14.09
CA GLY A 54 7.99 4.07 14.04
C GLY A 54 9.04 4.45 15.07
N VAL A 55 9.38 5.73 15.12
CA VAL A 55 10.30 6.27 16.13
C VAL A 55 9.73 6.06 17.53
N ALA A 56 8.46 6.41 17.75
CA ALA A 56 7.79 6.19 19.03
C ALA A 56 7.75 4.70 19.41
N GLY A 57 7.51 3.81 18.46
CA GLY A 57 7.50 2.36 18.66
C GLY A 57 8.86 1.83 19.13
N GLN A 58 9.97 2.32 18.55
CA GLN A 58 11.32 1.97 19.01
C GLN A 58 11.59 2.44 20.44
N ILE A 59 11.14 3.65 20.79
CA ILE A 59 11.23 4.16 22.16
C ILE A 59 10.43 3.26 23.10
N VAL A 60 9.20 2.87 22.74
CA VAL A 60 8.38 1.99 23.58
C VAL A 60 9.01 0.61 23.74
N VAL A 61 9.58 0.03 22.67
CA VAL A 61 10.32 -1.24 22.73
C VAL A 61 11.52 -1.12 23.66
N LEU A 62 12.24 0.00 23.66
CA LEU A 62 13.39 0.21 24.53
C LEU A 62 13.00 0.13 26.03
N PHE A 63 11.82 0.63 26.40
CA PHE A 63 11.34 0.60 27.79
C PHE A 63 10.53 -0.65 28.16
N THR A 64 9.80 -1.22 27.21
CA THR A 64 8.83 -2.31 27.47
C THR A 64 9.34 -3.67 26.99
N GLY A 65 10.36 -3.70 26.13
CA GLY A 65 10.85 -4.90 25.46
C GLY A 65 9.89 -5.50 24.43
N SER A 66 8.76 -4.85 24.16
CA SER A 66 7.69 -5.36 23.30
C SER A 66 7.10 -4.25 22.44
N TYR A 67 6.83 -4.56 21.17
CA TYR A 67 6.23 -3.61 20.23
C TYR A 67 4.71 -3.53 20.47
N PRO A 68 4.14 -2.33 20.66
CA PRO A 68 2.70 -2.20 20.92
C PRO A 68 1.86 -2.74 19.77
N ARG A 69 0.92 -3.65 20.06
CA ARG A 69 0.04 -4.27 19.06
C ARG A 69 -0.70 -3.23 18.20
N GLN A 70 -1.19 -2.16 18.82
CA GLN A 70 -1.94 -1.09 18.13
C GLN A 70 -1.07 -0.34 17.11
N MET A 71 0.19 -0.05 17.45
CA MET A 71 1.14 0.57 16.52
C MET A 71 1.48 -0.36 15.36
N HIS A 72 1.62 -1.65 15.64
CA HIS A 72 1.91 -2.66 14.63
C HIS A 72 0.76 -2.80 13.64
N GLU A 73 -0.48 -2.94 14.14
CA GLU A 73 -1.68 -3.04 13.30
C GLU A 73 -1.88 -1.78 12.44
N PHE A 74 -1.60 -0.59 12.99
CA PHE A 74 -1.64 0.66 12.24
C PHE A 74 -0.62 0.69 11.09
N MET A 75 0.64 0.34 11.36
CA MET A 75 1.69 0.29 10.34
C MET A 75 1.35 -0.72 9.23
N VAL A 76 0.90 -1.91 9.61
CA VAL A 76 0.52 -2.96 8.65
C VAL A 76 -0.70 -2.53 7.81
N GLY A 77 -1.65 -1.80 8.40
CA GLY A 77 -2.78 -1.22 7.66
C GLY A 77 -2.34 -0.23 6.59
N ILE A 78 -1.40 0.67 6.93
CA ILE A 78 -0.83 1.62 5.97
C ILE A 78 -0.09 0.90 4.85
N LEU A 79 0.75 -0.09 5.19
CA LEU A 79 1.53 -0.83 4.21
C LEU A 79 0.61 -1.59 3.23
N ARG A 80 -0.46 -2.22 3.72
CA ARG A 80 -1.48 -2.87 2.87
C ARG A 80 -2.13 -1.89 1.91
N TRP A 81 -2.51 -0.71 2.40
CA TRP A 81 -3.11 0.31 1.54
C TRP A 81 -2.12 0.84 0.49
N GLN A 82 -0.86 1.09 0.88
CA GLN A 82 0.19 1.51 -0.04
C GLN A 82 0.43 0.47 -1.15
N VAL A 83 0.47 -0.82 -0.80
CA VAL A 83 0.61 -1.91 -1.77
C VAL A 83 -0.58 -1.97 -2.74
N ARG A 84 -1.82 -1.77 -2.28
CA ARG A 84 -2.99 -1.68 -3.17
C ARG A 84 -2.92 -0.51 -4.14
N VAL A 85 -2.50 0.67 -3.66
CA VAL A 85 -2.32 1.84 -4.50
C VAL A 85 -1.23 1.61 -5.54
N ASN A 86 -0.09 1.04 -5.15
CA ASN A 86 0.99 0.69 -6.08
C ASN A 86 0.55 -0.36 -7.10
N ALA A 87 -0.23 -1.37 -6.70
CA ALA A 87 -0.77 -2.37 -7.62
C ALA A 87 -1.67 -1.75 -8.69
N TYR A 88 -2.50 -0.77 -8.34
CA TYR A 88 -3.33 -0.03 -9.29
C TYR A 88 -2.52 0.91 -10.20
N ILE A 89 -1.50 1.58 -9.65
CA ILE A 89 -0.59 2.45 -10.41
C ILE A 89 0.14 1.63 -11.48
N PHE A 90 0.71 0.49 -11.09
CA PHE A 90 1.48 -0.38 -11.99
C PHE A 90 0.60 -1.25 -12.91
N GLY A 91 -0.72 -1.17 -12.79
CA GLY A 91 -1.64 -1.99 -13.61
C GLY A 91 -1.58 -3.47 -13.27
N LEU A 92 -1.12 -3.83 -12.06
CA LEU A 92 -1.19 -5.20 -11.53
C LEU A 92 -2.63 -5.57 -11.14
N ARG A 93 -3.48 -4.57 -10.93
CA ARG A 93 -4.92 -4.68 -10.71
C ARG A 93 -5.63 -3.55 -11.45
N ASP A 94 -6.74 -3.86 -12.11
CA ASP A 94 -7.59 -2.88 -12.80
C ASP A 94 -8.63 -2.22 -11.87
N GLU A 95 -8.80 -2.78 -10.66
CA GLU A 95 -9.81 -2.35 -9.69
C GLU A 95 -9.33 -1.14 -8.85
N TYR A 96 -10.17 -0.12 -8.71
CA TYR A 96 -9.82 1.09 -7.96
C TYR A 96 -9.66 0.78 -6.46
N PRO A 97 -8.52 1.16 -5.83
CA PRO A 97 -8.26 0.79 -4.45
C PRO A 97 -9.19 1.53 -3.48
N PRO A 98 -9.88 0.84 -2.55
CA PRO A 98 -10.69 1.51 -1.54
C PRO A 98 -9.80 2.23 -0.51
N PHE A 99 -10.27 3.40 -0.02
CA PHE A 99 -9.67 4.16 1.09
C PHE A 99 -9.94 3.49 2.45
N THR A 100 -9.38 2.31 2.64
CA THR A 100 -9.55 1.53 3.87
C THR A 100 -8.22 0.99 4.35
N PHE A 101 -8.08 0.79 5.65
CA PHE A 101 -6.93 0.09 6.26
C PHE A 101 -7.21 -1.41 6.45
N LYS A 102 -8.44 -1.86 6.20
CA LYS A 102 -8.90 -3.24 6.35
C LYS A 102 -9.06 -3.92 4.99
N GLU A 103 -8.90 -5.23 4.96
CA GLU A 103 -9.38 -6.09 3.86
C GLU A 103 -10.84 -6.47 4.12
#